data_AF-A0A4D6H1R8-F1
#
_entry.id   AF-A0A4D6H1R8-F1
#
_cell.length_a   1.000
_cell.length_b   1.000
_cell.length_c   1.000
_cell.angle_alpha   90.00
_cell.angle_beta   90.00
_cell.angle_gamma   90.00
#
_symmetry.space_group_name_H-M   'P 1'
#
loop_
_entity.id
_entity.type
_entity.pdbx_description
1 polymer ?
#
loop_
_entity_poly.entity_id
_entity_poly.type
_entity_poly.pdbx_seq_one_letter_code
_entity_poly.pdbx_strand_id
1 'polypeptide(L)'
;MFAAGWGAGTATLRIDVVEARGGSATITDATLETTVEYDCPGRPGGGPGQPGNPSGPPGGAVAYVDDDQDLEYDEGERTVSEGELAEFDNDSAHLVVAAGGGRINFRNSEVEMAAKSITVGDATLASNREITLEAEEGTLSLLDSTIDAKNGAIELSAGEITAADSTVSTNREISMSAESGALAFSDSHIDAKNGEIELSGRSIEMPRTTVSTNREISMSAGSGSLTLTDATIDAKNGAIELAGSRVDAARATISTNAAITATADSGTLRLTDATVDSKNGEIELGGGSIDAAGATISTNVGISLATESGDLQLGEATVESKNGEVTVESSGDLLASGAVFETNVEISLSASGDVLLDAARLTSSNGQATVALDVESATLSIDSAVLDDRDSTITYSPSEAAVTGTPSRGSVQAD
;
A
#
# COMPACT_ATOMS: atom_id res chain seq x y z
N MET A 1 -1.98 -18.73 -20.55
CA MET A 1 -0.52 -18.85 -20.73
C MET A 1 -0.19 -18.33 -22.13
N PHE A 2 -0.01 -17.01 -22.24
CA PHE A 2 0.46 -16.37 -23.47
C PHE A 2 1.96 -16.12 -23.28
N ALA A 3 2.78 -16.77 -24.09
CA ALA A 3 4.19 -16.40 -24.21
C ALA A 3 4.25 -15.23 -25.21
N ALA A 4 4.30 -14.00 -24.70
CA ALA A 4 4.61 -12.85 -25.53
C ALA A 4 6.12 -12.83 -25.78
N GLY A 5 6.51 -13.16 -27.01
CA GLY A 5 7.85 -12.90 -27.51
C GLY A 5 8.01 -11.41 -27.83
N TRP A 6 9.21 -10.90 -27.55
CA TRP A 6 9.64 -9.53 -27.80
C TRP A 6 9.61 -9.19 -29.29
N GLY A 7 9.00 -8.05 -29.64
CA GLY A 7 8.88 -7.49 -30.99
C GLY A 7 7.50 -6.91 -31.30
N ALA A 8 7.44 -6.02 -32.30
CA ALA A 8 6.18 -5.52 -32.85
C ALA A 8 5.26 -6.70 -33.21
N GLY A 9 4.00 -6.63 -32.79
CA GLY A 9 3.07 -7.74 -32.88
C GLY A 9 1.62 -7.32 -32.93
N THR A 10 0.75 -8.30 -33.15
CA THR A 10 -0.70 -8.11 -33.13
C THR A 10 -1.29 -8.92 -31.98
N ALA A 11 -1.92 -8.26 -31.02
CA ALA A 11 -2.74 -8.90 -30.00
C ALA A 11 -4.20 -8.92 -30.45
N THR A 12 -4.95 -9.98 -30.13
CA THR A 12 -6.40 -9.99 -30.36
C THR A 12 -7.09 -9.66 -29.05
N LEU A 13 -7.71 -8.48 -29.00
CA LEU A 13 -8.61 -8.14 -27.91
C LEU A 13 -9.95 -8.82 -28.18
N ARG A 14 -10.29 -9.76 -27.32
CA ARG A 14 -11.56 -10.47 -27.35
C ARG A 14 -12.44 -9.98 -26.21
N ILE A 15 -13.62 -9.48 -26.55
CA ILE A 15 -14.65 -9.06 -25.60
C ILE A 15 -15.85 -9.97 -25.81
N ASP A 16 -16.18 -10.77 -24.79
CA ASP A 16 -17.43 -11.53 -24.77
C ASP A 16 -18.54 -10.65 -24.20
N VAL A 17 -19.46 -10.23 -25.06
CA VAL A 17 -20.63 -9.41 -24.73
C VAL A 17 -21.77 -10.33 -24.34
N VAL A 18 -22.07 -10.35 -23.04
CA VAL A 18 -23.22 -11.06 -22.49
C VAL A 18 -24.53 -10.41 -22.99
N GLU A 19 -24.66 -9.08 -22.86
CA GLU A 19 -25.79 -8.32 -23.41
C GLU A 19 -25.42 -6.84 -23.62
N ALA A 20 -25.71 -6.29 -24.80
CA ALA A 20 -25.62 -4.86 -25.11
C ALA A 20 -26.88 -4.38 -25.84
N ARG A 21 -27.50 -3.30 -25.34
CA ARG A 21 -28.76 -2.76 -25.89
C ARG A 21 -28.53 -1.39 -26.53
N GLY A 22 -28.84 -1.29 -27.82
CA GLY A 22 -28.91 -0.04 -28.58
C GLY A 22 -30.35 0.32 -28.96
N GLY A 23 -30.56 1.56 -29.44
CA GLY A 23 -31.89 2.11 -29.69
C GLY A 23 -32.77 1.34 -30.72
N SER A 24 -32.18 0.48 -31.55
CA SER A 24 -32.92 -0.36 -32.51
C SER A 24 -32.48 -1.83 -32.54
N ALA A 25 -31.53 -2.24 -31.69
CA ALA A 25 -31.01 -3.60 -31.68
C ALA A 25 -30.46 -4.00 -30.31
N THR A 26 -30.61 -5.28 -29.98
CA THR A 26 -29.99 -5.92 -28.81
C THR A 26 -29.02 -6.97 -29.31
N ILE A 27 -27.79 -6.93 -28.81
CA ILE A 27 -26.74 -7.91 -29.09
C ILE A 27 -26.59 -8.75 -27.82
N THR A 28 -26.77 -10.07 -27.92
CA THR A 28 -26.59 -11.04 -26.82
C THR A 28 -25.65 -12.13 -27.29
N ASP A 29 -24.83 -12.65 -26.36
CA ASP A 29 -23.88 -13.75 -26.60
C ASP A 29 -22.96 -13.52 -27.80
N ALA A 30 -22.45 -12.30 -27.96
CA ALA A 30 -21.58 -11.93 -29.08
C ALA A 30 -20.13 -11.81 -28.62
N THR A 31 -19.21 -12.33 -29.42
CA THR A 31 -17.78 -12.08 -29.24
C THR A 31 -17.35 -10.98 -30.22
N LEU A 32 -16.84 -9.87 -29.70
CA LEU A 32 -16.14 -8.87 -30.49
C LEU A 32 -14.65 -9.15 -30.41
N GLU A 33 -14.03 -9.39 -31.57
CA GLU A 33 -12.60 -9.51 -31.70
C GLU A 33 -12.07 -8.32 -32.49
N THR A 34 -11.10 -7.60 -31.94
CA THR A 34 -10.33 -6.61 -32.68
C THR A 34 -8.86 -6.90 -32.55
N THR A 35 -8.13 -6.70 -33.64
CA THR A 35 -6.68 -6.79 -33.64
C THR A 35 -6.11 -5.45 -33.18
N VAL A 36 -5.25 -5.49 -32.17
CA VAL A 36 -4.47 -4.36 -31.68
C VAL A 36 -3.03 -4.58 -32.14
N GLU A 37 -2.52 -3.66 -32.95
CA GLU A 37 -1.09 -3.61 -33.25
C GLU A 37 -0.37 -2.93 -32.08
N TYR A 38 0.70 -3.55 -31.60
CA TYR A 38 1.57 -2.97 -30.58
C TYR A 38 3.02 -3.03 -31.07
N ASP A 39 3.76 -1.96 -30.81
CA ASP A 39 5.20 -1.89 -31.02
C ASP A 39 5.85 -1.61 -29.66
N CYS A 40 6.55 -2.61 -29.12
CA CYS A 40 7.34 -2.46 -27.91
C CYS A 40 8.82 -2.53 -28.30
N PRO A 41 9.49 -1.38 -28.49
CA PRO A 41 10.93 -1.38 -28.73
C PRO A 41 11.63 -1.78 -27.43
N GLY A 42 12.08 -3.03 -27.34
CA GLY A 42 12.82 -3.55 -26.19
C GLY A 42 14.02 -4.36 -26.66
N ARG A 43 15.22 -3.94 -26.26
CA ARG A 43 16.45 -4.73 -26.41
C ARG A 43 16.40 -6.02 -25.57
N PRO A 44 17.13 -7.08 -25.96
CA PRO A 44 17.13 -8.35 -25.26
C PRO A 44 17.80 -8.20 -23.87
N GLY A 45 17.01 -8.27 -22.81
CA GLY A 45 17.54 -8.35 -21.43
C GLY A 45 16.63 -7.82 -20.33
N GLY A 46 15.66 -6.96 -20.62
CA GLY A 46 14.69 -6.46 -19.63
C GLY A 46 13.59 -7.49 -19.33
N GLY A 47 13.09 -7.51 -18.09
CA GLY A 47 11.89 -8.26 -17.75
C GLY A 47 10.64 -7.70 -18.45
N PRO A 48 9.55 -8.48 -18.58
CA PRO A 48 8.34 -8.02 -19.26
C PRO A 48 7.74 -6.80 -18.56
N GLY A 49 7.68 -5.67 -19.28
CA GLY A 49 6.94 -4.46 -18.89
C GLY A 49 7.76 -3.23 -18.45
N GLN A 50 9.10 -3.31 -18.42
CA GLN A 50 9.94 -2.19 -17.96
C GLN A 50 10.55 -1.43 -19.17
N PRO A 51 10.40 -0.10 -19.26
CA PRO A 51 11.18 0.73 -20.19
C PRO A 51 12.68 0.49 -19.97
N GLY A 52 13.48 0.48 -21.03
CA GLY A 52 14.94 0.34 -20.89
C GLY A 52 15.57 1.54 -20.18
N ASN A 53 16.70 1.36 -19.50
CA ASN A 53 17.46 2.48 -18.95
C ASN A 53 17.88 3.43 -20.09
N PRO A 54 17.65 4.75 -19.95
CA PRO A 54 17.96 5.71 -21.00
C PRO A 54 19.46 5.78 -21.27
N SER A 55 19.83 6.07 -22.52
CA SER A 55 21.23 6.28 -22.91
C SER A 55 21.68 7.72 -22.61
N GLY A 56 22.92 7.88 -22.16
CA GLY A 56 23.45 9.21 -21.77
C GLY A 56 23.86 10.08 -22.97
N PRO A 57 23.62 11.41 -22.93
CA PRO A 57 23.95 12.33 -24.02
C PRO A 57 25.47 12.59 -24.14
N PRO A 58 25.96 13.05 -25.30
CA PRO A 58 27.38 13.35 -25.52
C PRO A 58 27.83 14.65 -24.81
N GLY A 59 29.14 14.87 -24.77
CA GLY A 59 29.72 16.19 -24.47
C GLY A 59 29.70 16.63 -23.00
N GLY A 60 29.44 15.73 -22.05
CA GLY A 60 29.37 16.05 -20.62
C GLY A 60 28.06 16.71 -20.19
N ALA A 61 27.05 16.72 -21.07
CA ALA A 61 25.67 16.89 -20.67
C ALA A 61 25.23 15.72 -19.80
N VAL A 62 24.20 15.95 -18.98
CA VAL A 62 23.68 14.97 -18.02
C VAL A 62 22.21 14.65 -18.26
N ALA A 63 21.57 15.39 -19.17
CA ALA A 63 20.18 15.23 -19.56
C ALA A 63 19.97 15.71 -21.00
N TYR A 64 18.81 15.42 -21.57
CA TYR A 64 18.35 15.91 -22.87
C TYR A 64 16.82 16.03 -22.91
N VAL A 65 16.31 16.80 -23.87
CA VAL A 65 14.89 16.85 -24.21
C VAL A 65 14.63 15.79 -25.28
N ASP A 66 13.83 14.80 -24.91
CA ASP A 66 13.45 13.64 -25.71
C ASP A 66 12.24 14.02 -26.60
N ASP A 67 12.51 14.43 -27.84
CA ASP A 67 11.48 15.02 -28.70
C ASP A 67 10.56 13.94 -29.31
N ASP A 68 11.03 12.71 -29.46
CA ASP A 68 10.29 11.59 -30.04
C ASP A 68 9.84 10.52 -29.03
N GLN A 69 10.21 10.68 -27.75
CA GLN A 69 9.76 9.90 -26.60
C GLN A 69 10.20 8.43 -26.63
N ASP A 70 11.41 8.17 -27.13
CA ASP A 70 11.97 6.83 -27.19
C ASP A 70 12.99 6.50 -26.08
N LEU A 71 13.29 7.48 -25.20
CA LEU A 71 14.26 7.41 -24.10
C LEU A 71 15.71 7.16 -24.55
N GLU A 72 16.01 7.32 -25.84
CA GLU A 72 17.36 7.32 -26.39
C GLU A 72 17.75 8.73 -26.82
N TYR A 73 19.03 9.08 -26.67
CA TYR A 73 19.49 10.38 -27.16
C TYR A 73 19.70 10.32 -28.67
N ASP A 74 19.08 11.24 -29.38
CA ASP A 74 19.16 11.37 -30.83
C ASP A 74 19.95 12.60 -31.30
N GLU A 75 20.62 12.47 -32.45
CA GLU A 75 21.38 13.59 -33.03
C GLU A 75 20.42 14.72 -33.44
N GLY A 76 20.43 15.79 -32.67
CA GLY A 76 19.57 16.96 -32.89
C GLY A 76 18.77 17.35 -31.67
N GLU A 77 18.61 16.42 -30.72
CA GLU A 77 17.95 16.68 -29.46
C GLU A 77 18.73 17.66 -28.58
N ARG A 78 17.98 18.47 -27.83
CA ARG A 78 18.57 19.47 -26.95
C ARG A 78 19.18 18.79 -25.74
N THR A 79 20.50 18.80 -25.65
CA THR A 79 21.23 18.41 -24.44
C THR A 79 21.12 19.48 -23.35
N VAL A 80 21.07 19.05 -22.09
CA VAL A 80 20.99 19.89 -20.89
C VAL A 80 22.22 19.64 -20.02
N SER A 81 22.88 20.73 -19.62
CA SER A 81 24.07 20.68 -18.74
C SER A 81 23.69 20.57 -17.26
N GLU A 82 24.61 20.14 -16.39
CA GLU A 82 24.35 20.05 -14.93
C GLU A 82 23.88 21.40 -14.34
N GLY A 83 24.47 22.52 -14.77
CA GLY A 83 24.10 23.84 -14.25
C GLY A 83 22.72 24.31 -14.72
N GLU A 84 22.31 23.91 -15.93
CA GLU A 84 20.99 24.22 -16.48
C GLU A 84 19.92 23.29 -15.90
N LEU A 85 20.26 22.03 -15.66
CA LEU A 85 19.36 21.02 -15.12
C LEU A 85 18.81 21.40 -13.73
N ALA A 86 19.58 22.13 -12.93
CA ALA A 86 19.19 22.51 -11.56
C ALA A 86 17.99 23.45 -11.49
N GLU A 87 17.71 24.18 -12.57
CA GLU A 87 16.64 25.19 -12.68
C GLU A 87 15.90 24.96 -14.02
N PHE A 88 15.76 23.69 -14.44
CA PHE A 88 15.15 23.38 -15.73
C PHE A 88 13.65 23.65 -15.66
N ASP A 89 13.16 24.49 -16.56
CA ASP A 89 11.73 24.86 -16.63
C ASP A 89 11.30 24.89 -18.11
N ASN A 90 10.52 23.89 -18.51
CA ASN A 90 9.90 23.80 -19.82
C ASN A 90 8.69 22.83 -19.80
N ASP A 91 7.51 23.38 -19.55
CA ASP A 91 6.20 22.70 -19.52
C ASP A 91 5.86 21.80 -20.72
N SER A 92 6.56 22.00 -21.84
CA SER A 92 6.32 21.31 -23.11
C SER A 92 7.33 20.19 -23.36
N ALA A 93 8.40 20.09 -22.58
CA ALA A 93 9.49 19.15 -22.79
C ALA A 93 9.27 17.79 -22.10
N HIS A 94 9.74 16.73 -22.75
CA HIS A 94 9.97 15.43 -22.12
C HIS A 94 11.44 15.37 -21.71
N LEU A 95 11.74 15.60 -20.43
CA LEU A 95 13.10 15.66 -19.93
C LEU A 95 13.61 14.26 -19.56
N VAL A 96 14.78 13.86 -20.07
CA VAL A 96 15.46 12.63 -19.67
C VAL A 96 16.80 12.96 -19.04
N VAL A 97 16.97 12.58 -17.77
CA VAL A 97 18.23 12.62 -17.03
C VAL A 97 18.87 11.24 -17.10
N ALA A 98 20.01 11.17 -17.78
CA ALA A 98 20.74 9.93 -18.03
C ALA A 98 22.24 10.15 -17.82
N ALA A 99 22.72 9.85 -16.61
CA ALA A 99 24.11 10.07 -16.21
C ALA A 99 24.97 8.79 -16.25
N GLY A 100 24.44 7.67 -16.78
CA GLY A 100 25.14 6.39 -16.95
C GLY A 100 25.72 5.82 -15.65
N GLY A 101 24.91 5.81 -14.59
CA GLY A 101 25.26 5.45 -13.22
C GLY A 101 25.95 6.58 -12.43
N GLY A 102 26.07 7.76 -13.04
CA GLY A 102 26.76 8.91 -12.48
C GLY A 102 25.97 9.64 -11.38
N ARG A 103 26.70 10.36 -10.52
CA ARG A 103 26.13 11.28 -9.53
C ARG A 103 26.26 12.72 -10.01
N ILE A 104 25.13 13.40 -10.16
CA ILE A 104 25.00 14.83 -10.42
C ILE A 104 24.89 15.52 -9.06
N ASN A 105 25.79 16.45 -8.75
CA ASN A 105 25.94 16.97 -7.38
C ASN A 105 25.81 18.50 -7.37
N PHE A 106 24.59 18.95 -7.04
CA PHE A 106 24.20 20.35 -6.94
C PHE A 106 24.70 21.03 -5.64
N ARG A 107 25.43 20.31 -4.79
CA ARG A 107 26.09 20.80 -3.58
C ARG A 107 25.13 21.47 -2.61
N ASN A 108 25.07 22.80 -2.57
CA ASN A 108 24.26 23.57 -1.62
C ASN A 108 23.21 24.43 -2.34
N SER A 109 22.81 24.01 -3.54
CA SER A 109 21.80 24.68 -4.35
C SER A 109 20.49 23.93 -4.27
N GLU A 110 19.38 24.64 -4.25
CA GLU A 110 18.07 24.03 -4.50
C GLU A 110 18.04 23.53 -5.94
N VAL A 111 17.26 22.48 -6.17
CA VAL A 111 17.08 21.85 -7.48
C VAL A 111 15.59 21.90 -7.76
N GLU A 112 15.21 22.56 -8.84
CA GLU A 112 13.83 22.72 -9.28
C GLU A 112 13.79 22.34 -10.76
N MET A 113 13.08 21.25 -11.08
CA MET A 113 12.91 20.78 -12.45
C MET A 113 11.41 20.71 -12.75
N ALA A 114 10.94 21.53 -13.68
CA ALA A 114 9.58 21.52 -14.19
C ALA A 114 9.60 21.14 -15.68
N ALA A 115 8.84 20.10 -16.04
CA ALA A 115 8.70 19.64 -17.42
C ALA A 115 7.32 19.02 -17.66
N LYS A 116 7.01 18.66 -18.92
CA LYS A 116 5.82 17.86 -19.21
C LYS A 116 5.92 16.46 -18.59
N SER A 117 7.07 15.82 -18.75
CA SER A 117 7.44 14.56 -18.12
C SER A 117 8.92 14.57 -17.77
N ILE A 118 9.30 13.82 -16.74
CA ILE A 118 10.68 13.71 -16.29
C ILE A 118 11.02 12.23 -16.13
N THR A 119 12.07 11.77 -16.78
CA THR A 119 12.65 10.44 -16.56
C THR A 119 14.03 10.60 -15.97
N VAL A 120 14.27 10.04 -14.79
CA VAL A 120 15.61 9.89 -14.20
C VAL A 120 15.97 8.42 -14.32
N GLY A 121 16.96 8.11 -15.15
CA GLY A 121 17.38 6.74 -15.40
C GLY A 121 18.86 6.52 -15.16
N ASP A 122 19.18 5.48 -14.39
CA ASP A 122 20.54 5.11 -13.99
C ASP A 122 21.36 6.36 -13.56
N ALA A 123 20.81 7.14 -12.62
CA ALA A 123 21.43 8.38 -12.18
C ALA A 123 21.19 8.68 -10.70
N THR A 124 22.12 9.40 -10.09
CA THR A 124 21.91 9.99 -8.76
C THR A 124 21.81 11.51 -8.85
N LEU A 125 20.65 12.07 -8.50
CA LEU A 125 20.46 13.49 -8.26
C LEU A 125 20.73 13.79 -6.79
N ALA A 126 21.69 14.69 -6.52
CA ALA A 126 22.10 14.97 -5.15
C ALA A 126 22.26 16.45 -4.83
N SER A 127 21.67 16.87 -3.71
CA SER A 127 21.86 18.19 -3.12
C SER A 127 21.93 18.13 -1.60
N ASN A 128 22.48 19.17 -0.96
CA ASN A 128 22.32 19.42 0.48
C ASN A 128 21.07 20.24 0.80
N ARG A 129 20.43 20.82 -0.21
CA ARG A 129 19.18 21.59 -0.14
C ARG A 129 18.03 20.78 -0.73
N GLU A 130 16.90 21.44 -0.91
CA GLU A 130 15.68 20.86 -1.46
C GLU A 130 15.87 20.38 -2.90
N ILE A 131 15.13 19.33 -3.26
CA ILE A 131 14.99 18.84 -4.62
C ILE A 131 13.50 18.74 -4.91
N THR A 132 13.03 19.50 -5.89
CA THR A 132 11.66 19.53 -6.38
C THR A 132 11.65 19.08 -7.85
N LEU A 133 10.88 18.06 -8.16
CA LEU A 133 10.65 17.58 -9.54
C LEU A 133 9.15 17.62 -9.84
N GLU A 134 8.76 18.38 -10.85
CA GLU A 134 7.37 18.61 -11.25
C GLU A 134 7.16 18.18 -12.71
N ALA A 135 6.28 17.19 -12.92
CA ALA A 135 5.85 16.77 -14.25
C ALA A 135 4.37 17.18 -14.46
N GLU A 136 4.13 18.36 -15.03
CA GLU A 136 2.86 19.10 -14.94
C GLU A 136 1.62 18.35 -15.47
N GLU A 137 1.80 17.43 -16.42
CA GLU A 137 0.70 16.60 -16.95
C GLU A 137 1.11 15.14 -17.20
N GLY A 138 2.41 14.86 -17.20
CA GLY A 138 2.97 13.58 -17.59
C GLY A 138 3.45 12.75 -16.41
N THR A 139 4.35 11.84 -16.72
CA THR A 139 4.91 10.91 -15.75
C THR A 139 6.25 11.42 -15.24
N LEU A 140 6.47 11.29 -13.93
CA LEU A 140 7.80 11.27 -13.33
C LEU A 140 8.24 9.81 -13.18
N SER A 141 9.31 9.39 -13.86
CA SER A 141 9.82 8.02 -13.85
C SER A 141 11.21 7.95 -13.24
N LEU A 142 11.40 7.12 -12.21
CA LEU A 142 12.69 6.80 -11.61
C LEU A 142 13.06 5.35 -11.93
N LEU A 143 14.11 5.14 -12.72
CA LEU A 143 14.57 3.82 -13.13
C LEU A 143 15.99 3.62 -12.62
N ASP A 144 16.20 2.67 -11.71
CA ASP A 144 17.52 2.38 -11.13
C ASP A 144 18.24 3.66 -10.66
N SER A 145 17.49 4.55 -9.99
CA SER A 145 17.92 5.92 -9.76
C SER A 145 17.85 6.32 -8.30
N THR A 146 18.56 7.39 -7.95
CA THR A 146 18.59 7.91 -6.58
C THR A 146 18.33 9.41 -6.56
N ILE A 147 17.37 9.84 -5.74
CA ILE A 147 17.16 11.24 -5.37
C ILE A 147 17.61 11.42 -3.91
N ASP A 148 18.63 12.24 -3.67
CA ASP A 148 19.30 12.39 -2.37
C ASP A 148 19.44 13.85 -1.96
N ALA A 149 18.53 14.32 -1.08
CA ALA A 149 18.59 15.64 -0.49
C ALA A 149 19.11 15.54 0.95
N LYS A 150 20.37 15.89 1.21
CA LYS A 150 20.96 15.67 2.53
C LYS A 150 20.28 16.46 3.65
N ASN A 151 19.90 17.72 3.42
CA ASN A 151 19.28 18.56 4.45
C ASN A 151 18.11 19.41 3.94
N GLY A 152 17.62 19.19 2.73
CA GLY A 152 16.39 19.80 2.22
C GLY A 152 15.27 18.77 2.13
N ALA A 153 14.03 19.22 1.93
CA ALA A 153 12.95 18.29 1.61
C ALA A 153 13.14 17.69 0.21
N ILE A 154 12.35 16.67 -0.11
CA ILE A 154 12.18 16.19 -1.48
C ILE A 154 10.69 16.29 -1.78
N GLU A 155 10.36 16.99 -2.87
CA GLU A 155 9.00 17.16 -3.35
C GLU A 155 8.91 16.63 -4.79
N LEU A 156 8.06 15.64 -5.00
CA LEU A 156 7.84 15.03 -6.32
C LEU A 156 6.35 15.16 -6.67
N SER A 157 6.03 15.89 -7.73
CA SER A 157 4.66 16.06 -8.21
C SER A 157 4.56 15.67 -9.68
N ALA A 158 3.53 14.91 -10.03
CA ALA A 158 3.28 14.53 -11.42
C ALA A 158 1.84 14.11 -11.65
N GLY A 159 1.44 13.97 -12.92
CA GLY A 159 0.23 13.23 -13.27
C GLY A 159 0.30 11.78 -12.77
N GLU A 160 1.43 11.11 -12.99
CA GLU A 160 1.76 9.77 -12.49
C GLU A 160 3.22 9.74 -12.02
N ILE A 161 3.51 9.04 -10.92
CA ILE A 161 4.88 8.82 -10.45
C ILE A 161 5.16 7.33 -10.47
N THR A 162 6.22 6.93 -11.17
CA THR A 162 6.67 5.54 -11.24
C THR A 162 8.12 5.43 -10.81
N ALA A 163 8.44 4.38 -10.06
CA ALA A 163 9.78 4.09 -9.63
C ALA A 163 10.01 2.58 -9.58
N ALA A 164 11.15 2.15 -10.08
CA ALA A 164 11.61 0.77 -9.97
C ALA A 164 13.07 0.75 -9.57
N ASP A 165 13.41 -0.14 -8.62
CA ASP A 165 14.77 -0.32 -8.11
C ASP A 165 15.44 1.00 -7.68
N SER A 166 14.64 1.93 -7.15
CA SER A 166 15.07 3.33 -6.94
C SER A 166 15.07 3.72 -5.47
N THR A 167 15.81 4.78 -5.14
CA THR A 167 15.91 5.32 -3.78
C THR A 167 15.57 6.81 -3.75
N VAL A 168 14.69 7.21 -2.84
CA VAL A 168 14.44 8.61 -2.50
C VAL A 168 14.79 8.81 -1.03
N SER A 169 15.77 9.66 -0.73
CA SER A 169 16.33 9.78 0.62
C SER A 169 16.62 11.21 1.02
N THR A 170 16.22 11.58 2.24
CA THR A 170 16.57 12.85 2.86
C THR A 170 16.67 12.74 4.39
N ASN A 171 17.25 13.76 5.04
CA ASN A 171 17.11 13.93 6.48
C ASN A 171 15.88 14.75 6.89
N ARG A 172 15.17 15.35 5.94
CA ARG A 172 13.94 16.14 6.14
C ARG A 172 12.74 15.37 5.58
N GLU A 173 11.74 16.10 5.13
CA GLU A 173 10.45 15.60 4.68
C GLU A 173 10.50 15.12 3.23
N ILE A 174 9.68 14.12 2.91
CA ILE A 174 9.42 13.66 1.55
C ILE A 174 7.92 13.83 1.31
N SER A 175 7.57 14.58 0.28
CA SER A 175 6.19 14.66 -0.23
C SER A 175 6.16 14.16 -1.66
N MET A 176 5.24 13.24 -1.97
CA MET A 176 4.99 12.76 -3.32
C MET A 176 3.50 12.81 -3.65
N SER A 177 3.16 13.42 -4.78
CA SER A 177 1.78 13.58 -5.25
C SER A 177 1.63 13.15 -6.71
N ALA A 178 0.88 12.07 -6.93
CA ALA A 178 0.42 11.65 -8.26
C ALA A 178 -1.02 12.15 -8.50
N GLU A 179 -1.16 13.34 -9.10
CA GLU A 179 -2.39 14.13 -9.06
C GLU A 179 -3.58 13.47 -9.78
N SER A 180 -3.32 12.72 -10.85
CA SER A 180 -4.38 12.09 -11.67
C SER A 180 -4.23 10.57 -11.79
N GLY A 181 -3.02 10.06 -11.55
CA GLY A 181 -2.59 8.69 -11.79
C GLY A 181 -2.14 7.96 -10.54
N ALA A 182 -1.32 6.94 -10.75
CA ALA A 182 -0.77 6.13 -9.68
C ALA A 182 0.53 6.73 -9.13
N LEU A 183 0.78 6.49 -7.85
CA LEU A 183 2.11 6.55 -7.26
C LEU A 183 2.61 5.10 -7.10
N ALA A 184 3.50 4.66 -7.98
CA ALA A 184 3.96 3.29 -8.06
C ALA A 184 5.47 3.18 -7.77
N PHE A 185 5.85 2.43 -6.72
CA PHE A 185 7.23 2.16 -6.34
C PHE A 185 7.43 0.65 -6.19
N SER A 186 8.20 0.02 -7.07
CA SER A 186 8.53 -1.40 -6.97
C SER A 186 9.97 -1.61 -6.54
N ASP A 187 10.19 -2.51 -5.59
CA ASP A 187 11.54 -2.90 -5.14
C ASP A 187 12.42 -1.69 -4.75
N SER A 188 11.79 -0.66 -4.15
CA SER A 188 12.40 0.65 -3.96
C SER A 188 12.52 1.04 -2.47
N HIS A 189 13.19 2.17 -2.21
CA HIS A 189 13.39 2.70 -0.87
C HIS A 189 13.00 4.19 -0.77
N ILE A 190 12.22 4.55 0.24
CA ILE A 190 11.85 5.92 0.58
C ILE A 190 12.26 6.17 2.04
N ASP A 191 13.28 6.99 2.28
CA ASP A 191 13.88 7.21 3.62
C ASP A 191 13.92 8.70 3.99
N ALA A 192 13.19 9.08 5.03
CA ALA A 192 13.22 10.42 5.60
C ALA A 192 13.74 10.34 7.04
N LYS A 193 15.01 10.65 7.31
CA LYS A 193 15.56 10.39 8.66
C LYS A 193 14.87 11.17 9.76
N ASN A 194 14.42 12.40 9.52
CA ASN A 194 13.82 13.23 10.58
C ASN A 194 12.63 14.07 10.11
N GLY A 195 12.14 13.89 8.88
CA GLY A 195 10.92 14.53 8.39
C GLY A 195 9.80 13.52 8.21
N GLU A 196 8.61 14.01 7.95
CA GLU A 196 7.45 13.18 7.65
C GLU A 196 7.55 12.65 6.22
N ILE A 197 6.81 11.58 5.94
CA ILE A 197 6.65 11.05 4.58
C ILE A 197 5.17 11.12 4.25
N GLU A 198 4.81 11.93 3.26
CA GLU A 198 3.45 12.06 2.74
C GLU A 198 3.40 11.56 1.30
N LEU A 199 2.56 10.56 1.05
CA LEU A 199 2.45 9.88 -0.23
C LEU A 199 0.99 9.89 -0.65
N SER A 200 0.69 10.53 -1.78
CA SER A 200 -0.68 10.65 -2.28
C SER A 200 -0.76 10.31 -3.76
N GLY A 201 -1.91 9.77 -4.16
CA GLY A 201 -2.23 9.54 -5.56
C GLY A 201 -3.64 9.03 -5.75
N ARG A 202 -4.09 8.87 -7.00
CA ARG A 202 -5.37 8.18 -7.26
C ARG A 202 -5.32 6.75 -6.73
N SER A 203 -4.20 6.07 -6.94
CA SER A 203 -3.86 4.76 -6.37
C SER A 203 -2.39 4.75 -5.96
N ILE A 204 -2.04 3.91 -5.00
CA ILE A 204 -0.66 3.74 -4.55
C ILE A 204 -0.28 2.26 -4.64
N GLU A 205 0.82 1.94 -5.32
CA GLU A 205 1.31 0.58 -5.51
C GLU A 205 2.78 0.48 -5.09
N MET A 206 3.05 -0.13 -3.94
CA MET A 206 4.40 -0.22 -3.37
C MET A 206 4.86 -1.65 -3.04
N PRO A 207 4.82 -2.61 -3.99
CA PRO A 207 5.23 -3.98 -3.72
C PRO A 207 6.73 -4.06 -3.41
N ARG A 208 7.08 -4.79 -2.34
CA ARG A 208 8.48 -5.00 -1.91
C ARG A 208 9.28 -3.70 -1.68
N THR A 209 8.59 -2.60 -1.45
CA THR A 209 9.21 -1.30 -1.18
C THR A 209 9.31 -1.07 0.32
N THR A 210 10.36 -0.35 0.74
CA THR A 210 10.49 0.10 2.13
C THR A 210 10.26 1.60 2.22
N VAL A 211 9.40 2.01 3.13
CA VAL A 211 9.15 3.42 3.49
C VAL A 211 9.50 3.58 4.96
N SER A 212 10.47 4.45 5.28
CA SER A 212 10.96 4.60 6.64
C SER A 212 11.24 6.03 7.05
N THR A 213 10.86 6.37 8.28
CA THR A 213 11.19 7.64 8.91
C THR A 213 11.23 7.52 10.44
N ASN A 214 11.79 8.52 11.11
CA ASN A 214 11.59 8.70 12.54
C ASN A 214 10.30 9.42 12.93
N ARG A 215 9.60 10.06 11.98
CA ARG A 215 8.35 10.80 12.16
C ARG A 215 7.17 10.02 11.57
N GLU A 216 6.15 10.72 11.11
CA GLU A 216 4.90 10.17 10.59
C GLU A 216 5.04 9.69 9.15
N ILE A 217 4.29 8.65 8.81
CA ILE A 217 4.06 8.20 7.44
C ILE A 217 2.57 8.29 7.17
N SER A 218 2.18 9.06 6.15
CA SER A 218 0.80 9.11 5.65
C SER A 218 0.77 8.66 4.20
N MET A 219 -0.10 7.69 3.89
CA MET A 219 -0.31 7.15 2.54
C MET A 219 -1.79 7.21 2.21
N SER A 220 -2.17 8.05 1.23
CA SER A 220 -3.56 8.28 0.85
C SER A 220 -3.81 8.00 -0.62
N ALA A 221 -4.46 6.87 -0.91
CA ALA A 221 -4.94 6.53 -2.24
C ALA A 221 -6.38 7.06 -2.41
N GLY A 222 -6.56 8.18 -3.12
CA GLY A 222 -7.81 8.94 -3.13
C GLY A 222 -9.06 8.12 -3.49
N SER A 223 -9.19 7.67 -4.74
CA SER A 223 -10.35 6.87 -5.19
C SER A 223 -10.01 5.41 -5.50
N GLY A 224 -8.73 5.10 -5.61
CA GLY A 224 -8.20 3.78 -5.91
C GLY A 224 -7.67 3.06 -4.68
N SER A 225 -6.93 1.98 -4.93
CA SER A 225 -6.38 1.12 -3.90
C SER A 225 -5.00 1.58 -3.43
N LEU A 226 -4.69 1.27 -2.18
CA LEU A 226 -3.35 1.26 -1.60
C LEU A 226 -2.86 -0.19 -1.53
N THR A 227 -1.78 -0.53 -2.24
CA THR A 227 -1.22 -1.88 -2.28
C THR A 227 0.22 -1.88 -1.77
N LEU A 228 0.49 -2.64 -0.71
CA LEU A 228 1.74 -2.70 0.05
C LEU A 228 2.24 -4.15 0.20
N THR A 229 1.94 -5.02 -0.77
CA THR A 229 2.28 -6.44 -0.68
C THR A 229 3.79 -6.64 -0.50
N ASP A 230 4.17 -7.42 0.52
CA ASP A 230 5.58 -7.65 0.90
C ASP A 230 6.38 -6.37 1.23
N ALA A 231 5.71 -5.25 1.50
CA ALA A 231 6.36 -3.97 1.81
C ALA A 231 6.78 -3.87 3.29
N THR A 232 7.64 -2.91 3.60
CA THR A 232 7.98 -2.51 4.97
C THR A 232 7.67 -1.03 5.17
N ILE A 233 6.79 -0.72 6.11
CA ILE A 233 6.43 0.65 6.50
C ILE A 233 6.84 0.86 7.96
N ASP A 234 7.86 1.67 8.20
CA ASP A 234 8.46 1.83 9.53
C ASP A 234 8.58 3.31 9.93
N ALA A 235 7.69 3.76 10.81
CA ALA A 235 7.71 5.09 11.39
C ALA A 235 8.21 4.96 12.84
N LYS A 236 9.50 5.22 13.11
CA LYS A 236 10.06 4.91 14.42
C LYS A 236 9.32 5.56 15.59
N ASN A 237 8.84 6.80 15.44
CA ASN A 237 8.16 7.51 16.53
C ASN A 237 6.92 8.31 16.12
N GLY A 238 6.59 8.41 14.83
CA GLY A 238 5.36 9.06 14.37
C GLY A 238 4.28 8.03 14.05
N ALA A 239 3.06 8.50 13.86
CA ALA A 239 1.95 7.63 13.48
C ALA A 239 2.15 7.06 12.08
N ILE A 240 1.42 5.99 11.77
CA ILE A 240 1.27 5.47 10.41
C ILE A 240 -0.21 5.55 10.06
N GLU A 241 -0.51 6.26 8.99
CA GLU A 241 -1.87 6.40 8.45
C GLU A 241 -1.92 5.84 7.02
N LEU A 242 -2.75 4.83 6.81
CA LEU A 242 -2.92 4.14 5.53
C LEU A 242 -4.39 4.23 5.10
N ALA A 243 -4.66 4.87 3.97
CA ALA A 243 -6.02 5.06 3.48
C ALA A 243 -6.17 4.76 1.99
N GLY A 244 -7.32 4.21 1.62
CA GLY A 244 -7.79 4.14 0.24
C GLY A 244 -9.12 3.42 0.10
N SER A 245 -9.68 3.31 -1.11
CA SER A 245 -10.94 2.58 -1.31
C SER A 245 -10.81 1.07 -1.08
N ARG A 246 -9.58 0.56 -1.21
CA ARG A 246 -9.16 -0.78 -0.77
C ARG A 246 -7.74 -0.65 -0.24
N VAL A 247 -7.42 -1.34 0.84
CA VAL A 247 -6.05 -1.41 1.37
C VAL A 247 -5.60 -2.86 1.32
N ASP A 248 -4.43 -3.10 0.73
CA ASP A 248 -3.89 -4.44 0.51
C ASP A 248 -2.42 -4.51 0.97
N ALA A 249 -2.22 -4.88 2.22
CA ALA A 249 -0.91 -4.97 2.87
C ALA A 249 -0.58 -6.43 3.25
N ALA A 250 -0.96 -7.39 2.40
CA ALA A 250 -0.63 -8.79 2.62
C ALA A 250 0.89 -9.01 2.72
N ARG A 251 1.31 -9.78 3.74
CA ARG A 251 2.72 -10.03 4.09
C ARG A 251 3.57 -8.78 4.34
N ALA A 252 2.94 -7.61 4.52
CA ALA A 252 3.66 -6.40 4.86
C ALA A 252 4.13 -6.41 6.31
N THR A 253 5.14 -5.61 6.62
CA THR A 253 5.49 -5.23 8.00
C THR A 253 5.18 -3.76 8.19
N ILE A 254 4.30 -3.44 9.13
CA ILE A 254 3.90 -2.07 9.49
C ILE A 254 4.24 -1.86 10.96
N SER A 255 5.15 -0.94 11.26
CA SER A 255 5.75 -0.82 12.59
C SER A 255 5.93 0.63 13.03
N THR A 256 5.59 0.93 14.28
CA THR A 256 5.87 2.22 14.91
C THR A 256 5.91 2.13 16.44
N ASN A 257 6.42 3.18 17.10
CA ASN A 257 6.20 3.37 18.54
C ASN A 257 4.93 4.18 18.88
N ALA A 258 4.24 4.74 17.89
CA ALA A 258 3.02 5.56 18.00
C ALA A 258 1.81 4.87 17.35
N ALA A 259 0.71 5.57 17.08
CA ALA A 259 -0.53 4.96 16.57
C ALA A 259 -0.38 4.40 15.14
N ILE A 260 -1.15 3.36 14.83
CA ILE A 260 -1.35 2.86 13.46
C ILE A 260 -2.84 2.92 13.15
N THR A 261 -3.20 3.59 12.06
CA THR A 261 -4.54 3.58 11.50
C THR A 261 -4.48 3.08 10.06
N ALA A 262 -5.27 2.06 9.73
CA ALA A 262 -5.43 1.58 8.37
C ALA A 262 -6.91 1.45 8.01
N THR A 263 -7.36 2.18 6.98
CA THR A 263 -8.77 2.29 6.61
C THR A 263 -8.96 2.02 5.13
N ALA A 264 -9.84 1.06 4.82
CA ALA A 264 -10.35 0.82 3.47
C ALA A 264 -11.78 1.37 3.32
N ASP A 265 -11.94 2.53 2.66
CA ASP A 265 -13.23 3.24 2.55
C ASP A 265 -14.30 2.36 1.88
N SER A 266 -15.15 1.74 2.71
CA SER A 266 -16.18 0.76 2.33
C SER A 266 -15.67 -0.47 1.53
N GLY A 267 -14.38 -0.59 1.24
CA GLY A 267 -13.78 -1.75 0.60
C GLY A 267 -13.07 -2.66 1.59
N THR A 268 -12.27 -3.60 1.09
CA THR A 268 -11.56 -4.55 1.96
C THR A 268 -10.25 -3.97 2.46
N LEU A 269 -9.99 -4.10 3.76
CA LEU A 269 -8.65 -4.05 4.32
C LEU A 269 -8.08 -5.48 4.40
N ARG A 270 -7.02 -5.75 3.62
CA ARG A 270 -6.36 -7.05 3.57
C ARG A 270 -4.98 -6.99 4.22
N LEU A 271 -4.79 -7.79 5.26
CA LEU A 271 -3.60 -7.92 6.09
C LEU A 271 -3.15 -9.39 6.21
N THR A 272 -3.55 -10.26 5.29
CA THR A 272 -3.20 -11.68 5.32
C THR A 272 -1.69 -11.87 5.52
N ASP A 273 -1.30 -12.65 6.54
CA ASP A 273 0.08 -12.92 6.94
C ASP A 273 0.94 -11.67 7.23
N ALA A 274 0.32 -10.50 7.47
CA ALA A 274 1.03 -9.26 7.76
C ALA A 274 1.45 -9.16 9.23
N THR A 275 2.42 -8.30 9.51
CA THR A 275 2.75 -7.85 10.87
C THR A 275 2.36 -6.38 11.03
N VAL A 276 1.55 -6.07 12.03
CA VAL A 276 1.15 -4.72 12.43
C VAL A 276 1.53 -4.54 13.90
N ASP A 277 2.60 -3.80 14.17
CA ASP A 277 3.14 -3.63 15.53
C ASP A 277 3.23 -2.15 15.90
N SER A 278 2.47 -1.75 16.91
CA SER A 278 2.63 -0.47 17.57
C SER A 278 3.16 -0.68 18.97
N LYS A 279 4.34 -0.16 19.29
CA LYS A 279 4.86 -0.36 20.65
C LYS A 279 4.05 0.37 21.72
N ASN A 280 3.59 1.60 21.47
CA ASN A 280 2.92 2.41 22.50
C ASN A 280 1.77 3.28 21.97
N GLY A 281 1.28 3.03 20.77
CA GLY A 281 0.08 3.65 20.24
C GLY A 281 -1.05 2.64 20.08
N GLU A 282 -2.25 3.14 19.87
CA GLU A 282 -3.39 2.31 19.51
C GLU A 282 -3.24 1.79 18.07
N ILE A 283 -3.88 0.66 17.79
CA ILE A 283 -4.03 0.13 16.44
C ILE A 283 -5.51 0.15 16.10
N GLU A 284 -5.86 0.90 15.06
CA GLU A 284 -7.22 1.03 14.53
C GLU A 284 -7.26 0.53 13.09
N LEU A 285 -8.04 -0.51 12.83
CA LEU A 285 -8.15 -1.15 11.54
C LEU A 285 -9.61 -1.15 11.08
N GLY A 286 -9.87 -0.51 9.95
CA GLY A 286 -11.23 -0.29 9.45
C GLY A 286 -11.40 -0.69 7.99
N GLY A 287 -12.58 -1.17 7.64
CA GLY A 287 -12.97 -1.28 6.24
C GLY A 287 -14.41 -1.72 6.03
N GLY A 288 -14.88 -1.77 4.79
CA GLY A 288 -16.11 -2.48 4.45
C GLY A 288 -16.08 -3.95 4.89
N SER A 289 -14.94 -4.61 4.69
CA SER A 289 -14.61 -5.94 5.23
C SER A 289 -13.14 -5.97 5.66
N ILE A 290 -12.75 -6.89 6.55
CA ILE A 290 -11.35 -7.09 6.95
C ILE A 290 -10.96 -8.55 6.73
N ASP A 291 -9.83 -8.78 6.07
CA ASP A 291 -9.18 -10.08 5.96
C ASP A 291 -7.77 -9.98 6.54
N ALA A 292 -7.60 -10.47 7.77
CA ALA A 292 -6.34 -10.49 8.50
C ALA A 292 -5.96 -11.92 8.94
N ALA A 293 -6.33 -12.93 8.13
CA ALA A 293 -5.94 -14.31 8.40
C ALA A 293 -4.42 -14.47 8.51
N GLY A 294 -3.95 -15.19 9.53
CA GLY A 294 -2.52 -15.40 9.81
C GLY A 294 -1.73 -14.14 10.23
N ALA A 295 -2.38 -12.99 10.35
CA ALA A 295 -1.71 -11.74 10.70
C ALA A 295 -1.24 -11.74 12.17
N THR A 296 -0.22 -10.95 12.48
CA THR A 296 0.16 -10.59 13.86
C THR A 296 -0.10 -9.11 14.08
N ILE A 297 -0.98 -8.78 15.01
CA ILE A 297 -1.40 -7.42 15.37
C ILE A 297 -1.08 -7.24 16.85
N SER A 298 -0.15 -6.34 17.18
CA SER A 298 0.41 -6.23 18.53
C SER A 298 0.56 -4.78 19.00
N THR A 299 0.12 -4.49 20.21
CA THR A 299 0.46 -3.24 20.90
C THR A 299 0.52 -3.37 22.41
N ASN A 300 1.01 -2.34 23.09
CA ASN A 300 0.87 -2.18 24.54
C ASN A 300 -0.37 -1.36 24.95
N VAL A 301 -1.10 -0.75 24.01
CA VAL A 301 -2.31 0.09 24.24
C VAL A 301 -3.54 -0.63 23.68
N GLY A 302 -4.53 0.02 23.05
CA GLY A 302 -5.74 -0.63 22.56
C GLY A 302 -5.62 -1.14 21.13
N ILE A 303 -6.40 -2.17 20.80
CA ILE A 303 -6.62 -2.65 19.44
C ILE A 303 -8.13 -2.55 19.14
N SER A 304 -8.46 -1.93 18.01
CA SER A 304 -9.83 -1.88 17.46
C SER A 304 -9.81 -2.36 16.01
N LEU A 305 -10.62 -3.39 15.71
CA LEU A 305 -10.90 -3.84 14.35
C LEU A 305 -12.40 -3.67 14.10
N ALA A 306 -12.78 -2.93 13.07
CA ALA A 306 -14.19 -2.68 12.79
C ALA A 306 -14.50 -2.81 11.29
N THR A 307 -15.62 -3.46 10.96
CA THR A 307 -16.13 -3.52 9.60
C THR A 307 -17.43 -2.74 9.45
N GLU A 308 -17.62 -2.09 8.30
CA GLU A 308 -18.80 -1.26 8.03
C GLU A 308 -19.97 -2.02 7.39
N SER A 309 -19.71 -3.15 6.72
CA SER A 309 -20.75 -3.83 5.93
C SER A 309 -20.59 -5.34 5.71
N GLY A 310 -19.38 -5.89 5.84
CA GLY A 310 -19.08 -7.28 5.52
C GLY A 310 -18.36 -7.99 6.67
N ASP A 311 -17.79 -9.14 6.33
CA ASP A 311 -17.20 -10.05 7.31
C ASP A 311 -15.83 -9.58 7.80
N LEU A 312 -15.46 -10.08 8.97
CA LEU A 312 -14.17 -9.89 9.61
C LEU A 312 -13.48 -11.25 9.77
N GLN A 313 -12.37 -11.47 9.06
CA GLN A 313 -11.63 -12.74 9.06
C GLN A 313 -10.31 -12.60 9.83
N LEU A 314 -10.13 -13.41 10.86
CA LEU A 314 -8.96 -13.48 11.75
C LEU A 314 -8.44 -14.92 11.90
N GLY A 315 -8.77 -15.81 10.96
CA GLY A 315 -8.35 -17.21 11.03
C GLY A 315 -6.85 -17.35 11.29
N GLU A 316 -6.46 -18.06 12.33
CA GLU A 316 -5.07 -18.25 12.78
C GLU A 316 -4.28 -16.96 13.10
N ALA A 317 -4.94 -15.80 13.17
CA ALA A 317 -4.30 -14.53 13.50
C ALA A 317 -3.91 -14.45 14.98
N THR A 318 -2.94 -13.60 15.31
CA THR A 318 -2.60 -13.22 16.69
C THR A 318 -2.91 -11.74 16.89
N VAL A 319 -3.71 -11.43 17.91
CA VAL A 319 -4.13 -10.08 18.31
C VAL A 319 -3.77 -9.88 19.77
N GLU A 320 -2.69 -9.14 20.04
CA GLU A 320 -2.12 -8.97 21.38
C GLU A 320 -2.13 -7.49 21.80
N SER A 321 -2.78 -7.20 22.92
CA SER A 321 -2.67 -5.92 23.59
C SER A 321 -2.13 -6.11 25.01
N LYS A 322 -0.95 -5.57 25.34
CA LYS A 322 -0.42 -5.78 26.71
C LYS A 322 -1.21 -5.06 27.79
N ASN A 323 -1.74 -3.86 27.55
CA ASN A 323 -2.37 -3.07 28.62
C ASN A 323 -3.65 -2.33 28.19
N GLY A 324 -4.15 -2.54 26.98
CA GLY A 324 -5.41 -1.96 26.52
C GLY A 324 -6.43 -3.03 26.16
N GLU A 325 -7.58 -2.60 25.71
CA GLU A 325 -8.66 -3.50 25.31
C GLU A 325 -8.41 -4.03 23.90
N VAL A 326 -8.97 -5.20 23.61
CA VAL A 326 -9.08 -5.75 22.26
C VAL A 326 -10.54 -5.74 21.89
N THR A 327 -10.91 -4.89 20.94
CA THR A 327 -12.27 -4.74 20.42
C THR A 327 -12.33 -5.17 18.96
N VAL A 328 -13.27 -6.04 18.63
CA VAL A 328 -13.47 -6.57 17.28
C VAL A 328 -14.95 -6.50 16.94
N GLU A 329 -15.31 -5.70 15.94
CA GLU A 329 -16.70 -5.43 15.54
C GLU A 329 -16.92 -5.83 14.08
N SER A 330 -17.71 -6.89 13.86
CA SER A 330 -18.10 -7.34 12.53
C SER A 330 -19.53 -6.91 12.16
N SER A 331 -19.70 -6.25 11.01
CA SER A 331 -21.03 -5.99 10.43
C SER A 331 -21.60 -7.22 9.69
N GLY A 332 -20.79 -8.27 9.51
CA GLY A 332 -21.17 -9.57 8.98
C GLY A 332 -20.79 -10.68 9.96
N ASP A 333 -20.22 -11.76 9.44
CA ASP A 333 -19.69 -12.86 10.26
C ASP A 333 -18.33 -12.48 10.86
N LEU A 334 -18.02 -13.00 12.05
CA LEU A 334 -16.69 -12.97 12.64
C LEU A 334 -16.04 -14.36 12.53
N LEU A 335 -15.08 -14.49 11.62
CA LEU A 335 -14.40 -15.75 11.29
C LEU A 335 -13.02 -15.80 11.94
N ALA A 336 -12.93 -16.24 13.19
CA ALA A 336 -11.72 -16.20 14.02
C ALA A 336 -11.27 -17.58 14.52
N SER A 337 -11.54 -18.65 13.76
CA SER A 337 -11.09 -19.99 14.08
C SER A 337 -9.56 -20.06 14.18
N GLY A 338 -9.05 -20.64 15.26
CA GLY A 338 -7.61 -20.76 15.54
C GLY A 338 -6.93 -19.45 15.95
N ALA A 339 -7.65 -18.33 15.99
CA ALA A 339 -7.08 -17.03 16.37
C ALA A 339 -6.63 -17.01 17.84
N VAL A 340 -5.69 -16.13 18.15
CA VAL A 340 -5.22 -15.86 19.51
C VAL A 340 -5.52 -14.41 19.85
N PHE A 341 -6.29 -14.20 20.91
CA PHE A 341 -6.55 -12.90 21.51
C PHE A 341 -5.92 -12.88 22.91
N GLU A 342 -5.03 -11.93 23.16
CA GLU A 342 -4.37 -11.80 24.45
C GLU A 342 -4.38 -10.35 24.93
N THR A 343 -4.84 -10.15 26.16
CA THR A 343 -4.72 -8.87 26.85
C THR A 343 -4.66 -8.99 28.38
N ASN A 344 -4.30 -7.90 29.04
CA ASN A 344 -4.51 -7.75 30.49
C ASN A 344 -5.84 -7.08 30.85
N VAL A 345 -6.60 -6.54 29.89
CA VAL A 345 -7.87 -5.81 30.07
C VAL A 345 -9.03 -6.59 29.45
N GLU A 346 -9.90 -6.01 28.64
CA GLU A 346 -11.10 -6.67 28.12
C GLU A 346 -10.90 -7.17 26.69
N ILE A 347 -11.53 -8.31 26.37
CA ILE A 347 -11.72 -8.79 25.00
C ILE A 347 -13.21 -8.66 24.69
N SER A 348 -13.55 -7.81 23.73
CA SER A 348 -14.92 -7.56 23.29
C SER A 348 -15.06 -7.93 21.83
N LEU A 349 -15.81 -8.99 21.55
CA LEU A 349 -16.08 -9.45 20.19
C LEU A 349 -17.56 -9.21 19.87
N SER A 350 -17.88 -8.57 18.75
CA SER A 350 -19.25 -8.42 18.27
C SER A 350 -19.38 -8.77 16.79
N ALA A 351 -20.53 -9.31 16.42
CA ALA A 351 -20.87 -9.62 15.04
C ALA A 351 -22.37 -9.48 14.79
N SER A 352 -22.76 -8.93 13.65
CA SER A 352 -24.15 -8.98 13.18
C SER A 352 -24.54 -10.32 12.54
N GLY A 353 -23.57 -11.21 12.33
CA GLY A 353 -23.73 -12.58 11.85
C GLY A 353 -23.22 -13.65 12.83
N ASP A 354 -22.74 -14.76 12.28
CA ASP A 354 -22.18 -15.86 13.07
C ASP A 354 -20.79 -15.51 13.63
N VAL A 355 -20.45 -16.10 14.77
CA VAL A 355 -19.13 -15.95 15.41
C VAL A 355 -18.46 -17.32 15.50
N LEU A 356 -17.37 -17.51 14.78
CA LEU A 356 -16.61 -18.76 14.75
C LEU A 356 -15.29 -18.60 15.51
N LEU A 357 -15.19 -19.25 16.66
CA LEU A 357 -14.03 -19.28 17.57
C LEU A 357 -13.47 -20.68 17.77
N ASP A 358 -13.77 -21.61 16.86
CA ASP A 358 -13.24 -22.98 16.92
C ASP A 358 -11.71 -22.98 17.03
N ALA A 359 -11.18 -23.69 18.02
CA ALA A 359 -9.76 -23.75 18.38
C ALA A 359 -9.09 -22.39 18.69
N ALA A 360 -9.86 -21.31 18.86
CA ALA A 360 -9.33 -20.01 19.25
C ALA A 360 -8.84 -20.02 20.71
N ARG A 361 -8.00 -19.04 21.06
CA ARG A 361 -7.54 -18.78 22.42
C ARG A 361 -7.90 -17.35 22.80
N LEU A 362 -8.63 -17.19 23.89
CA LEU A 362 -8.97 -15.89 24.44
C LEU A 362 -8.40 -15.82 25.85
N THR A 363 -7.42 -14.94 26.06
CA THR A 363 -6.70 -14.79 27.33
C THR A 363 -6.82 -13.36 27.83
N SER A 364 -7.41 -13.19 29.00
CA SER A 364 -7.44 -11.91 29.71
C SER A 364 -6.99 -12.07 31.17
N SER A 365 -5.89 -11.40 31.54
CA SER A 365 -5.37 -11.54 32.91
C SER A 365 -6.23 -10.86 33.99
N ASN A 366 -6.93 -9.76 33.67
CA ASN A 366 -7.71 -9.01 34.68
C ASN A 366 -9.13 -8.61 34.24
N GLY A 367 -9.44 -8.70 32.95
CA GLY A 367 -10.77 -8.41 32.41
C GLY A 367 -11.54 -9.67 32.03
N GLN A 368 -12.67 -9.44 31.36
CA GLN A 368 -13.55 -10.49 30.87
C GLN A 368 -13.39 -10.62 29.36
N ALA A 369 -13.84 -11.76 28.83
CA ALA A 369 -14.07 -11.94 27.41
C ALA A 369 -15.59 -12.00 27.13
N THR A 370 -16.09 -11.14 26.23
CA THR A 370 -17.50 -11.06 25.87
C THR A 370 -17.71 -11.27 24.37
N VAL A 371 -18.85 -11.86 24.03
CA VAL A 371 -19.28 -12.07 22.63
C VAL A 371 -20.71 -11.57 22.44
N ALA A 372 -20.91 -10.53 21.64
CA ALA A 372 -22.23 -10.03 21.26
C ALA A 372 -22.57 -10.48 19.83
N LEU A 373 -23.61 -11.27 19.68
CA LEU A 373 -24.23 -11.59 18.40
C LEU A 373 -25.44 -10.66 18.24
N ASP A 374 -25.53 -9.83 17.20
CA ASP A 374 -26.61 -8.83 17.16
C ASP A 374 -28.00 -9.41 16.83
N VAL A 375 -28.07 -10.71 16.48
CA VAL A 375 -29.31 -11.38 16.07
C VAL A 375 -29.50 -12.74 16.76
N GLU A 376 -30.73 -13.04 17.14
CA GLU A 376 -31.09 -14.31 17.83
C GLU A 376 -30.83 -15.56 16.98
N SER A 377 -30.81 -15.43 15.65
CA SER A 377 -30.58 -16.57 14.74
C SER A 377 -29.10 -16.92 14.54
N ALA A 378 -28.19 -16.09 15.05
CA ALA A 378 -26.76 -16.30 14.88
C ALA A 378 -26.25 -17.47 15.72
N THR A 379 -25.12 -18.02 15.29
CA THR A 379 -24.44 -19.13 15.93
C THR A 379 -23.08 -18.69 16.47
N LEU A 380 -22.84 -18.96 17.75
CA LEU A 380 -21.50 -18.99 18.34
C LEU A 380 -20.95 -20.42 18.23
N SER A 381 -19.90 -20.61 17.43
CA SER A 381 -19.14 -21.85 17.35
C SER A 381 -17.85 -21.73 18.16
N ILE A 382 -17.61 -22.66 19.09
CA ILE A 382 -16.52 -22.54 20.08
C ILE A 382 -15.83 -23.87 20.37
N ASP A 383 -15.86 -24.79 19.42
CA ASP A 383 -15.31 -26.13 19.61
C ASP A 383 -13.81 -26.07 19.87
N SER A 384 -13.37 -26.78 20.91
CA SER A 384 -11.96 -26.87 21.30
C SER A 384 -11.28 -25.53 21.68
N ALA A 385 -12.02 -24.43 21.80
CA ALA A 385 -11.47 -23.14 22.21
C ALA A 385 -10.89 -23.16 23.63
N VAL A 386 -9.93 -22.29 23.92
CA VAL A 386 -9.32 -22.09 25.25
C VAL A 386 -9.72 -20.73 25.77
N LEU A 387 -10.50 -20.73 26.85
CA LEU A 387 -11.00 -19.51 27.48
C LEU A 387 -10.31 -19.34 28.83
N ASP A 388 -9.49 -18.30 28.96
CA ASP A 388 -8.69 -18.00 30.14
C ASP A 388 -8.75 -16.51 30.46
N ASP A 389 -9.94 -16.05 30.84
CA ASP A 389 -10.15 -14.71 31.39
C ASP A 389 -10.28 -14.75 32.92
N ARG A 390 -10.74 -13.64 33.53
CA ARG A 390 -10.84 -13.49 34.99
C ARG A 390 -11.63 -14.59 35.69
N ASP A 391 -12.66 -15.16 35.07
CA ASP A 391 -13.50 -16.21 35.65
C ASP A 391 -13.58 -17.49 34.79
N SER A 392 -12.78 -17.56 33.73
CA SER A 392 -12.74 -18.64 32.73
C SER A 392 -14.11 -18.88 32.07
N THR A 393 -14.95 -17.85 31.96
CA THR A 393 -16.28 -17.92 31.35
C THR A 393 -16.50 -16.78 30.37
N ILE A 394 -16.69 -17.12 29.10
CA ILE A 394 -17.16 -16.14 28.12
C ILE A 394 -18.65 -15.92 28.31
N THR A 395 -19.04 -14.65 28.42
CA THR A 395 -20.44 -14.24 28.39
C THR A 395 -20.84 -13.93 26.96
N TYR A 396 -22.00 -14.45 26.51
CA TYR A 396 -22.54 -14.16 25.19
C TYR A 396 -23.97 -13.62 25.23
N SER A 397 -24.32 -12.83 24.22
CA SER A 397 -25.68 -12.29 24.04
C SER A 397 -26.09 -12.29 22.56
N PRO A 398 -27.39 -12.35 22.23
CA PRO A 398 -28.52 -12.64 23.11
C PRO A 398 -28.51 -14.11 23.56
N SER A 399 -29.27 -14.40 24.63
CA SER A 399 -29.36 -15.75 25.21
C SER A 399 -29.96 -16.80 24.27
N GLU A 400 -30.68 -16.34 23.24
CA GLU A 400 -31.36 -17.11 22.22
C GLU A 400 -30.42 -17.61 21.12
N ALA A 401 -29.23 -17.00 20.99
CA ALA A 401 -28.24 -17.40 19.99
C ALA A 401 -27.87 -18.88 20.15
N ALA A 402 -27.67 -19.56 19.03
CA ALA A 402 -27.28 -20.96 19.05
C ALA A 402 -25.81 -21.07 19.47
N VAL A 403 -25.50 -21.93 20.44
CA VAL A 403 -24.11 -22.24 20.81
C VAL A 403 -23.77 -23.66 20.39
N THR A 404 -22.67 -23.83 19.67
CA THR A 404 -22.18 -25.12 19.17
C THR A 404 -20.72 -25.36 19.57
N GLY A 405 -20.35 -26.64 19.72
CA GLY A 405 -19.02 -27.03 20.17
C GLY A 405 -18.88 -27.09 21.68
N THR A 406 -17.70 -27.48 22.16
CA THR A 406 -17.36 -27.46 23.58
C THR A 406 -15.94 -26.91 23.76
N PRO A 407 -15.74 -25.86 24.59
CA PRO A 407 -14.39 -25.38 24.88
C PRO A 407 -13.51 -26.50 25.45
N SER A 408 -12.24 -26.53 25.07
CA SER A 408 -11.26 -27.42 25.70
C SER A 408 -10.88 -26.96 27.11
N ARG A 409 -11.04 -25.66 27.40
CA ARG A 409 -10.89 -25.04 28.73
C ARG A 409 -11.83 -23.85 28.88
N GLY A 410 -12.36 -23.68 30.08
CA GLY A 410 -13.33 -22.63 30.42
C GLY A 410 -14.77 -23.03 30.10
N SER A 411 -15.68 -22.08 30.17
CA SER A 411 -17.11 -22.25 29.90
C SER A 411 -17.70 -21.08 29.12
N VAL A 412 -18.91 -21.25 28.61
CA VAL A 412 -19.72 -20.19 28.00
C VAL A 412 -21.03 -20.06 28.78
N GLN A 413 -21.50 -18.83 28.95
CA GLN A 413 -22.74 -18.51 29.64
C GLN A 413 -23.47 -17.39 28.91
N ALA A 414 -24.80 -17.47 28.81
CA ALA A 414 -25.60 -16.35 28.32
C ALA A 414 -25.64 -15.22 29.37
N ASP A 415 -25.62 -13.96 28.91
CA ASP A 415 -25.81 -12.76 29.74
C ASP A 415 -27.22 -12.70 30.37
#